data_AF-A0A842NLB9-F1
#
_entry.id   AF-A0A842NLB9-F1
#
_cell.length_a   1.000
_cell.length_b   1.000
_cell.length_c   1.000
_cell.angle_alpha   90.00
_cell.angle_beta   90.00
_cell.angle_gamma   90.00
#
_symmetry.space_group_name_H-M   'P 1'
#
loop_
_entity.id
_entity.type
_entity.pdbx_description
1 polymer ?
#
loop_
_entity_poly.entity_id
_entity_poly.type
_entity_poly.pdbx_seq_one_letter_code
_entity_poly.pdbx_strand_id
1 'polypeptide(L)'
;MESEKSQMKKIEKSLFALTVIFLMIIILLVPAKLLIFDDDYYKNRFYRTGVYTEVENADIILENLLNFFQRGEELRYFEENERSHLEDVKELLDKSFLTFYIVIIAFIASLVAMFFINKKDFKDNIFKIVFLSGLCSFVIVVLMLLASLNFTSTFGNFHKSFFPQGNYSFPENSLLITMFSESFFKAFFLRSIVSSLLISVIVMVPQIIKNKIKKRMLP
;
A
#
# COMPACT_ATOMS: atom_id res chain seq x y z
N MET A 1 29.86 -29.88 11.65
CA MET A 1 28.73 -30.69 11.13
C MET A 1 27.39 -30.46 11.83
N GLU A 2 27.23 -30.72 13.14
CA GLU A 2 25.93 -30.51 13.81
C GLU A 2 25.61 -29.03 14.06
N SER A 3 26.63 -28.24 14.42
CA SER A 3 26.55 -26.78 14.53
C SER A 3 26.15 -26.11 13.20
N GLU A 4 26.75 -26.52 12.08
CA GLU A 4 26.47 -25.98 10.74
C GLU A 4 25.06 -26.31 10.27
N LYS A 5 24.58 -27.55 10.49
CA LYS A 5 23.20 -27.93 10.19
C LYS A 5 22.19 -27.13 11.01
N SER A 6 22.52 -26.84 12.28
CA SER A 6 21.69 -25.98 13.14
C SER A 6 21.65 -24.54 12.65
N GLN A 7 22.80 -23.98 12.24
CA GLN A 7 22.90 -22.63 11.67
C GLN A 7 22.11 -22.49 10.36
N MET A 8 22.23 -23.46 9.44
CA MET A 8 21.49 -23.41 8.17
C MET A 8 19.98 -23.45 8.36
N LYS A 9 19.48 -24.24 9.32
CA LYS A 9 18.05 -24.24 9.68
C LYS A 9 17.58 -22.90 10.24
N LYS A 10 18.43 -22.18 10.99
CA LYS A 10 18.10 -20.83 11.47
C LYS A 10 18.00 -19.85 10.30
N ILE A 11 18.96 -19.88 9.38
CA ILE A 11 18.96 -19.03 8.18
C ILE A 11 17.70 -19.26 7.35
N GLU A 12 17.32 -20.52 7.09
CA GLU A 12 16.11 -20.86 6.34
C GLU A 12 14.84 -20.29 6.99
N LYS A 13 14.71 -20.41 8.33
CA LYS A 13 13.57 -19.85 9.07
C LYS A 13 13.51 -18.34 9.03
N SER A 14 14.65 -17.67 9.22
CA SER A 14 14.73 -16.21 9.12
C SER A 14 14.37 -15.72 7.73
N LEU A 15 14.90 -16.39 6.69
CA LEU A 15 14.60 -16.07 5.31
C LEU A 15 13.12 -16.28 5.01
N PHE A 16 12.53 -17.40 5.44
CA PHE A 16 11.09 -17.65 5.32
C PHE A 16 10.25 -16.53 5.96
N ALA A 17 10.59 -16.11 7.18
CA ALA A 17 9.88 -15.05 7.88
C ALA A 17 10.00 -13.68 7.16
N LEU A 18 11.19 -13.34 6.67
CA LEU A 18 11.41 -12.13 5.88
C LEU A 18 10.60 -12.14 4.58
N THR A 19 10.58 -13.27 3.87
CA THR A 19 9.78 -13.42 2.65
C THR A 19 8.29 -13.20 2.91
N VAL A 20 7.78 -13.68 4.05
CA VAL A 20 6.39 -13.43 4.48
C VAL A 20 6.14 -11.93 4.71
N ILE A 21 7.07 -11.25 5.40
CA ILE A 21 6.96 -9.81 5.68
C ILE A 21 6.99 -9.00 4.38
N PHE A 22 7.90 -9.31 3.44
CA PHE A 22 7.98 -8.60 2.17
C PHE A 22 6.70 -8.76 1.35
N LEU A 23 6.17 -9.98 1.23
CA LEU A 23 4.92 -10.21 0.50
C LEU A 23 3.73 -9.53 1.19
N MET A 24 3.67 -9.53 2.53
CA MET A 24 2.66 -8.79 3.28
C MET A 24 2.72 -7.29 2.95
N ILE A 25 3.89 -6.67 2.97
CA ILE A 25 4.06 -5.25 2.61
C ILE A 25 3.61 -5.00 1.16
N ILE A 26 3.95 -5.89 0.21
CA ILE A 26 3.52 -5.77 -1.19
C ILE A 26 1.99 -5.82 -1.30
N ILE A 27 1.32 -6.76 -0.62
CA ILE A 27 -0.15 -6.88 -0.62
C ILE A 27 -0.82 -5.61 -0.10
N LEU A 28 -0.24 -4.97 0.92
CA LEU A 28 -0.77 -3.73 1.51
C LEU A 28 -0.53 -2.50 0.62
N LEU A 29 0.64 -2.41 -0.05
CA LEU A 29 1.03 -1.20 -0.80
C LEU A 29 0.59 -1.19 -2.26
N VAL A 30 0.44 -2.35 -2.93
CA VAL A 30 0.06 -2.42 -4.35
C VAL A 30 -1.23 -1.63 -4.64
N PRO A 31 -2.35 -1.83 -3.91
CA PRO A 31 -3.58 -1.12 -4.23
C PRO A 31 -3.48 0.39 -4.05
N ALA A 32 -2.79 0.86 -3.02
CA ALA A 32 -2.56 2.29 -2.81
C ALA A 32 -1.75 2.87 -3.97
N LYS A 33 -0.64 2.21 -4.36
CA LYS A 33 0.19 2.66 -5.49
C LYS A 33 -0.59 2.75 -6.81
N LEU A 34 -1.47 1.78 -7.09
CA LEU A 34 -2.30 1.80 -8.29
C LEU A 34 -3.33 2.95 -8.25
N LEU A 35 -3.94 3.17 -7.08
CA LEU A 35 -5.00 4.16 -6.91
C LEU A 35 -4.51 5.62 -6.99
N ILE A 36 -3.26 5.90 -6.58
CA ILE A 36 -2.66 7.25 -6.66
C ILE A 36 -2.68 7.82 -8.08
N PHE A 37 -2.59 6.96 -9.10
CA PHE A 37 -2.52 7.37 -10.50
C PHE A 37 -3.71 6.85 -11.33
N ASP A 38 -4.81 6.51 -10.66
CA ASP A 38 -6.07 6.10 -11.29
C ASP A 38 -6.93 7.33 -11.58
N ASP A 39 -6.72 7.95 -12.75
CA ASP A 39 -7.44 9.16 -13.18
C ASP A 39 -8.98 9.00 -13.09
N ASP A 40 -9.51 7.83 -13.48
CA ASP A 40 -10.94 7.54 -13.42
C ASP A 40 -11.46 7.56 -11.98
N TYR A 41 -10.68 7.07 -11.02
CA TYR A 41 -11.02 7.16 -9.60
C TYR A 41 -11.17 8.62 -9.16
N TYR A 42 -10.20 9.49 -9.48
CA TYR A 42 -10.25 10.92 -9.11
C TYR A 42 -11.47 11.60 -9.71
N LYS A 43 -11.69 11.44 -11.03
CA LYS A 43 -12.83 12.02 -11.74
C LYS A 43 -14.17 11.55 -11.17
N ASN A 44 -14.28 10.25 -10.86
CA ASN A 44 -15.49 9.73 -10.22
C ASN A 44 -15.72 10.33 -8.83
N ARG A 45 -14.67 10.53 -8.03
CA ARG A 45 -14.78 11.17 -6.72
C ARG A 45 -15.16 12.64 -6.84
N PHE A 46 -14.53 13.39 -7.75
CA PHE A 46 -14.82 14.79 -8.01
C PHE A 46 -16.27 15.02 -8.41
N TYR A 47 -16.82 14.15 -9.25
CA TYR A 47 -18.25 14.16 -9.57
C TYR A 47 -19.12 13.95 -8.33
N ARG A 48 -18.80 12.93 -7.51
CA ARG A 48 -19.60 12.59 -6.31
C ARG A 48 -19.52 13.63 -5.19
N THR A 49 -18.43 14.39 -5.12
CA THR A 49 -18.20 15.40 -4.06
C THR A 49 -18.44 16.82 -4.54
N GLY A 50 -18.92 17.04 -5.77
CA GLY A 50 -19.26 18.36 -6.29
C GLY A 50 -18.05 19.22 -6.68
N VAL A 51 -16.85 18.63 -6.85
CA VAL A 51 -15.65 19.41 -7.22
C VAL A 51 -15.85 20.13 -8.55
N TYR A 52 -16.51 19.49 -9.52
CA TYR A 52 -16.80 20.09 -10.82
C TYR A 52 -17.76 21.28 -10.79
N THR A 53 -18.49 21.50 -9.69
CA THR A 53 -19.35 22.68 -9.55
C THR A 53 -18.61 23.86 -8.92
N GLU A 54 -17.62 23.57 -8.06
CA GLU A 54 -16.88 24.60 -7.31
C GLU A 54 -15.57 25.01 -8.00
N VAL A 55 -14.96 24.11 -8.76
CA VAL A 55 -13.63 24.29 -9.35
C VAL A 55 -13.70 24.21 -10.86
N GLU A 56 -13.55 25.36 -11.51
CA GLU A 56 -13.41 25.43 -12.95
C GLU A 56 -12.12 24.71 -13.39
N ASN A 57 -12.17 23.98 -14.51
CA ASN A 57 -11.00 23.28 -15.07
C ASN A 57 -10.38 22.24 -14.11
N ALA A 58 -11.16 21.66 -13.19
CA ALA A 58 -10.70 20.67 -12.22
C ALA A 58 -9.89 19.50 -12.83
N ASP A 59 -10.25 19.06 -14.03
CA ASP A 59 -9.50 18.00 -14.75
C ASP A 59 -8.10 18.46 -15.17
N ILE A 60 -7.95 19.72 -15.60
CA ILE A 60 -6.64 20.30 -15.99
C ILE A 60 -5.76 20.46 -14.74
N ILE A 61 -6.36 20.89 -13.63
CA ILE A 61 -5.66 21.02 -12.35
C ILE A 61 -5.20 19.64 -11.84
N LEU A 62 -6.07 18.63 -11.94
CA LEU A 62 -5.74 17.25 -11.60
C LEU A 62 -4.60 16.72 -12.47
N GLU A 63 -4.65 16.94 -13.79
CA GLU A 63 -3.59 16.52 -14.70
C GLU A 63 -2.25 17.17 -14.34
N ASN A 64 -2.23 18.48 -14.05
CA ASN A 64 -1.01 19.17 -13.60
C ASN A 64 -0.48 18.59 -12.28
N LEU A 65 -1.35 18.29 -11.32
CA LEU A 65 -0.95 17.67 -10.05
C LEU A 65 -0.36 16.26 -10.25
N LEU A 66 -1.01 15.42 -11.07
CA LEU A 66 -0.52 14.07 -11.34
C LEU A 66 0.82 14.10 -12.11
N ASN A 67 0.98 15.02 -13.06
CA ASN A 67 2.24 15.22 -13.76
C ASN A 67 3.34 15.74 -12.83
N PHE A 68 3.04 16.61 -11.87
CA PHE A 68 3.99 16.99 -10.82
C PHE A 68 4.46 15.76 -10.03
N PHE A 69 3.53 14.92 -9.55
CA PHE A 69 3.91 13.72 -8.80
C PHE A 69 4.69 12.70 -9.63
N GLN A 70 4.35 12.51 -10.92
CA GLN A 70 5.00 11.52 -11.77
C GLN A 70 6.32 12.00 -12.40
N ARG A 71 6.39 13.27 -12.79
CA ARG A 71 7.44 13.82 -13.67
C ARG A 71 8.17 15.01 -13.06
N GLY A 72 7.69 15.56 -11.95
CA GLY A 72 8.26 16.76 -11.35
C GLY A 72 8.00 18.03 -12.18
N GLU A 73 6.88 18.07 -12.93
CA GLU A 73 6.43 19.29 -13.61
C GLU A 73 6.02 20.38 -12.60
N GLU A 74 6.12 21.66 -12.99
CA GLU A 74 5.73 22.77 -12.12
C GLU A 74 4.24 22.72 -11.70
N LEU A 75 3.96 22.96 -10.42
CA LEU A 75 2.59 23.13 -9.90
C LEU A 75 2.10 24.56 -10.15
N ARG A 76 1.11 24.71 -11.04
CA ARG A 76 0.71 26.02 -11.55
C ARG A 76 -0.51 26.65 -10.86
N TYR A 77 -1.38 25.82 -10.30
CA TYR A 77 -2.72 26.25 -9.88
C TYR A 77 -2.89 26.43 -8.36
N PHE A 78 -1.99 25.87 -7.56
CA PHE A 78 -2.05 25.89 -6.10
C PHE A 78 -1.36 27.13 -5.54
N GLU A 79 -1.83 27.62 -4.39
CA GLU A 79 -1.20 28.74 -3.67
C GLU A 79 0.18 28.36 -3.09
N GLU A 80 1.00 29.33 -2.69
CA GLU A 80 2.37 29.08 -2.23
C GLU A 80 2.46 28.10 -1.04
N ASN A 81 1.57 28.24 -0.06
CA ASN A 81 1.48 27.33 1.08
C ASN A 81 1.01 25.93 0.68
N GLU A 82 0.05 25.83 -0.25
CA GLU A 82 -0.42 24.54 -0.78
C GLU A 82 0.68 23.83 -1.58
N ARG A 83 1.44 24.57 -2.41
CA ARG A 83 2.60 24.04 -3.14
C ARG A 83 3.65 23.51 -2.20
N SER A 84 4.00 24.26 -1.13
CA SER A 84 4.96 23.80 -0.12
C SER A 84 4.55 22.45 0.49
N HIS A 85 3.27 22.25 0.79
CA HIS A 85 2.80 20.96 1.29
C HIS A 85 2.81 19.86 0.23
N LEU A 86 2.41 20.18 -1.00
CA LEU A 86 2.41 19.22 -2.10
C LEU A 86 3.83 18.75 -2.46
N GLU A 87 4.85 19.60 -2.29
CA GLU A 87 6.27 19.23 -2.38
C GLU A 87 6.64 18.18 -1.33
N ASP A 88 6.24 18.38 -0.07
CA ASP A 88 6.46 17.37 0.99
C ASP A 88 5.72 16.06 0.70
N VAL A 89 4.48 16.15 0.19
CA VAL A 89 3.69 14.98 -0.23
C VAL A 89 4.40 14.25 -1.36
N LYS A 90 4.96 14.96 -2.34
CA LYS A 90 5.73 14.35 -3.43
C LYS A 90 6.94 13.61 -2.89
N GLU A 91 7.71 14.22 -1.99
CA GLU A 91 8.87 13.57 -1.39
C GLU A 91 8.46 12.29 -0.63
N LEU A 92 7.35 12.34 0.11
CA LEU A 92 6.79 11.18 0.80
C LEU A 92 6.38 10.08 -0.19
N LEU A 93 5.74 10.44 -1.30
CA LEU A 93 5.36 9.49 -2.36
C LEU A 93 6.58 8.86 -3.03
N ASP A 94 7.59 9.66 -3.38
CA ASP A 94 8.84 9.19 -4.00
C ASP A 94 9.55 8.18 -3.08
N LYS A 95 9.69 8.51 -1.79
CA LYS A 95 10.27 7.60 -0.77
C LYS A 95 9.44 6.33 -0.62
N SER A 96 8.12 6.44 -0.65
CA SER A 96 7.20 5.31 -0.55
C SER A 96 7.31 4.38 -1.76
N PHE A 97 7.42 4.92 -2.98
CA PHE A 97 7.61 4.15 -4.20
C PHE A 97 8.98 3.50 -4.27
N LEU A 98 10.05 4.22 -3.90
CA LEU A 98 11.38 3.64 -3.79
C LEU A 98 11.38 2.45 -2.82
N THR A 99 10.81 2.63 -1.64
CA THR A 99 10.65 1.56 -0.63
C THR A 99 9.89 0.38 -1.21
N PHE A 100 8.79 0.63 -1.91
CA PHE A 100 8.00 -0.41 -2.56
C PHE A 100 8.81 -1.25 -3.56
N TYR A 101 9.61 -0.61 -4.43
CA TYR A 101 10.46 -1.32 -5.38
C TYR A 101 11.58 -2.12 -4.69
N ILE A 102 12.19 -1.56 -3.64
CA ILE A 102 13.19 -2.27 -2.82
C ILE A 102 12.57 -3.53 -2.21
N VAL A 103 11.36 -3.45 -1.67
CA VAL A 103 10.65 -4.60 -1.09
C VAL A 103 10.35 -5.67 -2.14
N ILE A 104 9.96 -5.29 -3.37
CA ILE A 104 9.78 -6.25 -4.47
C ILE A 104 11.08 -6.97 -4.80
N ILE A 105 12.19 -6.22 -4.94
CA ILE A 105 13.50 -6.80 -5.25
C ILE A 105 13.93 -7.74 -4.12
N ALA A 106 13.78 -7.32 -2.87
CA ALA A 106 14.11 -8.13 -1.69
C ALA A 106 13.24 -9.40 -1.61
N PHE A 107 11.95 -9.31 -1.93
CA PHE A 107 11.06 -10.46 -2.03
C PHE A 107 11.55 -11.46 -3.08
N ILE A 108 11.84 -11.01 -4.30
CA ILE A 108 12.33 -11.89 -5.38
C ILE A 108 13.67 -12.52 -4.99
N ALA A 109 14.62 -11.72 -4.47
CA ALA A 109 15.91 -12.22 -4.00
C ALA A 109 15.76 -13.27 -2.90
N SER A 110 14.84 -13.06 -1.95
CA SER A 110 14.56 -14.02 -0.88
C SER A 110 13.99 -15.34 -1.40
N LEU A 111 13.11 -15.30 -2.41
CA LEU A 111 12.59 -16.51 -3.07
C LEU A 111 13.69 -17.28 -3.79
N VAL A 112 14.56 -16.58 -4.52
CA VAL A 112 15.71 -17.19 -5.21
C VAL A 112 16.65 -17.85 -4.20
N ALA A 113 17.00 -17.16 -3.11
CA ALA A 113 17.84 -17.71 -2.05
C ALA A 113 17.20 -18.96 -1.41
N MET A 114 15.89 -18.93 -1.13
CA MET A 114 15.18 -20.10 -0.59
C MET A 114 15.21 -21.30 -1.53
N PHE A 115 15.08 -21.08 -2.83
CA PHE A 115 15.15 -22.15 -3.83
C PHE A 115 16.50 -22.87 -3.81
N PHE A 116 17.60 -22.12 -3.68
CA PHE A 116 18.94 -22.69 -3.64
C PHE A 116 19.28 -23.34 -2.28
N ILE A 117 18.73 -22.85 -1.16
CA ILE A 117 18.96 -23.44 0.17
C ILE A 117 18.22 -24.77 0.36
N ASN A 118 16.94 -24.83 -0.02
CA ASN A 118 16.11 -26.03 0.20
C ASN A 118 15.13 -26.27 -0.96
N LYS A 119 15.68 -26.73 -2.09
CA LYS A 119 14.91 -27.04 -3.31
C LYS A 119 13.78 -28.05 -3.08
N LYS A 120 13.97 -29.01 -2.16
CA LYS A 120 13.00 -30.08 -1.90
C LYS A 120 11.71 -29.54 -1.29
N ASP A 121 11.82 -28.67 -0.28
CA ASP A 121 10.66 -28.12 0.42
C ASP A 121 10.18 -26.79 -0.18
N PHE A 122 10.91 -26.22 -1.15
CA PHE A 122 10.60 -24.91 -1.75
C PHE A 122 9.14 -24.77 -2.16
N LYS A 123 8.58 -25.74 -2.91
CA LYS A 123 7.19 -25.71 -3.36
C LYS A 123 6.23 -25.62 -2.17
N ASP A 124 6.45 -26.40 -1.12
CA ASP A 124 5.61 -26.39 0.07
C ASP A 124 5.76 -25.10 0.87
N ASN A 125 6.97 -24.54 0.92
CA ASN A 125 7.25 -23.26 1.56
C ASN A 125 6.57 -22.10 0.84
N ILE A 126 6.49 -22.08 -0.49
CA ILE A 126 5.76 -21.04 -1.25
C ILE A 126 4.29 -20.98 -0.81
N PHE A 127 3.58 -22.12 -0.78
CA PHE A 127 2.17 -22.09 -0.37
C PHE A 127 2.00 -21.58 1.07
N LYS A 128 2.92 -21.93 1.98
CA LYS A 128 2.90 -21.44 3.36
C LYS A 128 3.20 -19.94 3.44
N ILE A 129 4.18 -19.45 2.69
CA ILE A 129 4.54 -18.03 2.61
C ILE A 129 3.34 -17.23 2.15
N VAL A 130 2.74 -17.62 1.03
CA VAL A 130 1.60 -16.92 0.44
C VAL A 130 0.42 -16.90 1.41
N PHE A 131 0.12 -18.04 2.05
CA PHE A 131 -0.94 -18.13 3.06
C PHE A 131 -0.68 -17.25 4.28
N LEU A 132 0.52 -17.31 4.87
CA LEU A 132 0.87 -16.52 6.05
C LEU A 132 0.93 -15.03 5.75
N SER A 133 1.43 -14.64 4.58
CA SER A 133 1.45 -13.24 4.13
C SER A 133 0.05 -12.71 3.96
N GLY A 134 -0.85 -13.51 3.37
CA GLY A 134 -2.28 -13.21 3.34
C GLY A 134 -2.87 -13.08 4.74
N LEU A 135 -2.68 -14.07 5.62
CA LEU A 135 -3.22 -14.01 6.98
C LEU A 135 -2.74 -12.78 7.76
N CYS A 136 -1.45 -12.45 7.70
CA CYS A 136 -0.89 -11.26 8.33
C CYS A 136 -1.47 -9.98 7.72
N SER A 137 -1.57 -9.90 6.39
CA SER A 137 -2.18 -8.75 5.69
C SER A 137 -3.64 -8.57 6.09
N PHE A 138 -4.41 -9.65 6.20
CA PHE A 138 -5.80 -9.63 6.66
C PHE A 138 -5.92 -9.00 8.04
N VAL A 139 -5.08 -9.42 9.00
CA VAL A 139 -5.08 -8.87 10.36
C VAL A 139 -4.76 -7.37 10.34
N ILE A 140 -3.73 -6.95 9.60
CA ILE A 140 -3.38 -5.53 9.48
C ILE A 140 -4.52 -4.72 8.85
N VAL A 141 -5.15 -5.24 7.79
CA VAL A 141 -6.27 -4.56 7.13
C VAL A 141 -7.47 -4.41 8.06
N VAL A 142 -7.77 -5.41 8.90
CA VAL A 142 -8.82 -5.28 9.92
C VAL A 142 -8.49 -4.16 10.91
N LEU A 143 -7.23 -4.05 11.36
CA LEU A 143 -6.80 -2.94 12.22
C LEU A 143 -6.92 -1.58 11.52
N MET A 144 -6.56 -1.50 10.23
CA MET A 144 -6.73 -0.27 9.42
C MET A 144 -8.20 0.10 9.24
N LEU A 145 -9.09 -0.89 9.08
CA LEU A 145 -10.53 -0.66 9.02
C LEU A 145 -11.07 -0.10 10.35
N LEU A 146 -10.61 -0.61 11.49
CA LEU A 146 -10.94 -0.06 12.80
C LEU A 146 -10.43 1.38 12.96
N ALA A 147 -9.22 1.68 12.49
CA ALA A 147 -8.69 3.04 12.49
C ALA A 147 -9.56 4.00 11.66
N SER A 148 -10.13 3.53 10.54
CA SER A 148 -11.00 4.35 9.69
C SER A 148 -12.32 4.80 10.33
N LEU A 149 -12.72 4.21 11.48
CA LEU A 149 -13.92 4.61 12.21
C LEU A 149 -13.82 6.04 12.74
N ASN A 150 -12.62 6.47 13.16
CA ASN A 150 -12.32 7.85 13.51
C ASN A 150 -11.29 8.43 12.52
N PHE A 151 -11.70 8.52 11.26
CA PHE A 151 -10.81 8.93 10.18
C PHE A 151 -10.20 10.31 10.39
N THR A 152 -10.93 11.27 10.96
CA THR A 152 -10.41 12.61 11.28
C THR A 152 -9.19 12.53 12.19
N SER A 153 -9.26 11.73 13.27
CA SER A 153 -8.11 11.52 14.15
C SER A 153 -6.97 10.78 13.44
N THR A 154 -7.28 9.75 12.65
CA THR A 154 -6.27 9.00 11.89
C THR A 154 -5.55 9.88 10.88
N PHE A 155 -6.29 10.70 10.14
CA PHE A 155 -5.79 11.63 9.14
C PHE A 155 -4.93 12.72 9.79
N GLY A 156 -5.37 13.31 10.91
CA GLY A 156 -4.56 14.26 11.66
C GLY A 156 -3.27 13.66 12.21
N ASN A 157 -3.31 12.43 12.74
CA ASN A 157 -2.11 11.75 13.25
C ASN A 157 -1.15 11.34 12.13
N PHE A 158 -1.67 10.99 10.95
CA PHE A 158 -0.88 10.77 9.75
C PHE A 158 -0.10 12.04 9.40
N HIS A 159 -0.79 13.18 9.32
CA HIS A 159 -0.12 14.44 9.00
C HIS A 159 0.93 14.85 10.03
N LYS A 160 0.63 14.72 11.32
CA LYS A 160 1.62 14.98 12.39
C LYS A 160 2.87 14.10 12.29
N SER A 161 2.73 12.86 11.81
CA SER A 161 3.84 11.91 11.71
C SER A 161 4.73 12.19 10.50
N PHE A 162 4.15 12.56 9.37
CA PHE A 162 4.87 12.73 8.10
C PHE A 162 5.22 14.19 7.77
N PHE A 163 4.50 15.16 8.36
CA PHE A 163 4.69 16.59 8.13
C PHE A 163 4.84 17.34 9.48
N PRO A 164 5.85 17.01 10.31
CA PRO A 164 6.02 17.60 11.64
C PRO A 164 6.19 19.13 11.65
N GLN A 165 6.57 19.72 10.52
CA GLN A 165 6.67 21.16 10.28
C GLN A 165 5.32 21.89 10.31
N GLY A 166 4.20 21.18 10.18
CA GLY A 166 2.87 21.76 10.38
C GLY A 166 2.25 22.48 9.18
N ASN A 167 2.84 22.41 7.99
CA ASN A 167 2.37 23.11 6.78
C ASN A 167 1.24 22.38 6.02
N TYR A 168 0.40 21.59 6.70
CA TYR A 168 -0.63 20.73 6.07
C TYR A 168 -2.07 21.15 6.38
N SER A 169 -2.27 22.31 7.00
CA SER A 169 -3.60 22.83 7.37
C SER A 169 -3.95 24.04 6.51
N PHE A 170 -5.14 24.02 5.90
CA PHE A 170 -5.59 25.03 4.94
C PHE A 170 -7.02 25.48 5.25
N PRO A 171 -7.43 26.68 4.82
CA PRO A 171 -8.82 27.11 4.86
C PRO A 171 -9.74 26.13 4.11
N GLU A 172 -10.99 25.98 4.55
CA GLU A 172 -11.96 25.08 3.91
C GLU A 172 -12.23 25.43 2.44
N ASN A 173 -12.09 26.71 2.07
CA ASN A 173 -12.25 27.21 0.71
C ASN A 173 -10.94 27.22 -0.11
N SER A 174 -9.85 26.62 0.38
CA SER A 174 -8.62 26.48 -0.41
C SER A 174 -8.85 25.51 -1.58
N LEU A 175 -8.09 25.67 -2.66
CA LEU A 175 -8.21 24.80 -3.82
C LEU A 175 -7.92 23.33 -3.45
N LEU A 176 -6.87 23.11 -2.66
CA LEU A 176 -6.47 21.79 -2.20
C LEU A 176 -7.57 21.10 -1.38
N ILE A 177 -8.20 21.80 -0.43
CA ILE A 177 -9.27 21.20 0.40
C ILE A 177 -10.55 20.99 -0.41
N THR A 178 -10.87 21.90 -1.33
CA THR A 178 -12.04 21.78 -2.20
C THR A 178 -11.92 20.54 -3.09
N MET A 179 -10.76 20.32 -3.71
CA MET A 179 -10.52 19.15 -4.58
C MET A 179 -10.30 17.86 -3.78
N PHE A 180 -9.57 17.92 -2.66
CA PHE A 180 -9.12 16.75 -1.90
C PHE A 180 -9.53 16.84 -0.43
N SER A 181 -10.84 16.94 -0.19
CA SER A 181 -11.40 16.98 1.16
C SER A 181 -11.04 15.74 2.00
N GLU A 182 -11.22 15.81 3.33
CA GLU A 182 -11.07 14.64 4.20
C GLU A 182 -11.96 13.46 3.74
N SER A 183 -13.15 13.74 3.21
CA SER A 183 -14.06 12.72 2.68
C SER A 183 -13.50 12.02 1.44
N PHE A 184 -12.72 12.74 0.61
CA PHE A 184 -11.98 12.17 -0.52
C PHE A 184 -10.94 11.18 -0.01
N PHE A 185 -10.10 11.60 0.95
CA PHE A 185 -9.04 10.75 1.50
C PHE A 185 -9.59 9.56 2.29
N LYS A 186 -10.73 9.70 2.98
CA LYS A 186 -11.41 8.57 3.62
C LYS A 186 -11.84 7.53 2.60
N ALA A 187 -12.45 7.96 1.49
CA ALA A 187 -12.84 7.06 0.42
C ALA A 187 -11.63 6.40 -0.25
N PHE A 188 -10.54 7.16 -0.45
CA PHE A 188 -9.28 6.66 -1.00
C PHE A 188 -8.70 5.56 -0.11
N PHE A 189 -8.57 5.84 1.18
CA PHE A 189 -8.09 4.90 2.19
C PHE A 189 -8.94 3.63 2.22
N LEU A 190 -10.28 3.77 2.28
CA LEU A 190 -11.21 2.64 2.27
C LEU A 190 -11.07 1.78 0.99
N ARG A 191 -10.93 2.42 -0.18
CA ARG A 191 -10.74 1.71 -1.46
C ARG A 191 -9.43 0.93 -1.50
N SER A 192 -8.34 1.51 -0.96
CA SER A 192 -7.05 0.81 -0.85
C SER A 192 -7.15 -0.39 0.09
N ILE A 193 -7.69 -0.23 1.31
CA ILE A 193 -7.76 -1.33 2.28
C ILE A 193 -8.71 -2.45 1.84
N VAL A 194 -9.83 -2.14 1.19
CA VAL A 194 -10.76 -3.15 0.66
C VAL A 194 -10.09 -3.95 -0.45
N SER A 195 -9.34 -3.29 -1.33
CA SER A 195 -8.56 -3.98 -2.36
C SER A 195 -7.49 -4.89 -1.75
N SER A 196 -6.77 -4.42 -0.72
CA SER A 196 -5.80 -5.26 0.01
C SER A 196 -6.48 -6.44 0.72
N LEU A 197 -7.68 -6.25 1.29
CA LEU A 197 -8.49 -7.33 1.89
C LEU A 197 -8.80 -8.40 0.85
N LEU A 198 -9.26 -8.01 -0.34
CA LEU A 198 -9.59 -8.95 -1.42
C LEU A 198 -8.36 -9.74 -1.86
N ILE A 199 -7.23 -9.07 -2.10
CA ILE A 199 -5.97 -9.74 -2.45
C ILE A 199 -5.57 -10.72 -1.35
N SER A 200 -5.61 -10.27 -0.09
CA SER A 200 -5.29 -11.08 1.09
C SER A 200 -6.11 -12.36 1.18
N VAL A 201 -7.42 -12.28 0.95
CA VAL A 201 -8.30 -13.45 0.95
C VAL A 201 -7.99 -14.38 -0.23
N ILE A 202 -7.81 -13.83 -1.43
CA ILE A 202 -7.52 -14.60 -2.65
C ILE A 202 -6.22 -15.41 -2.48
N VAL A 203 -5.15 -14.80 -1.97
CA VAL A 203 -3.86 -15.48 -1.83
C VAL A 203 -3.88 -16.60 -0.78
N MET A 204 -4.82 -16.60 0.18
CA MET A 204 -4.95 -17.69 1.15
C MET A 204 -5.59 -18.97 0.56
N VAL A 205 -6.39 -18.86 -0.51
CA VAL A 205 -7.17 -19.96 -1.08
C VAL A 205 -6.33 -21.18 -1.52
N PRO A 206 -5.19 -21.03 -2.24
CA PRO A 206 -4.43 -22.17 -2.75
C PRO A 206 -3.97 -23.15 -1.67
N GLN A 207 -3.51 -22.66 -0.52
CA GLN A 207 -3.07 -23.51 0.59
C GLN A 207 -4.25 -24.23 1.25
N ILE A 208 -5.42 -23.59 1.33
CA ILE A 208 -6.66 -24.21 1.84
C ILE A 208 -7.09 -25.36 0.92
N ILE A 209 -7.07 -25.14 -0.40
CA ILE A 209 -7.41 -26.17 -1.40
C ILE A 209 -6.42 -27.33 -1.29
N LYS A 210 -5.11 -27.05 -1.24
CA LYS A 210 -4.06 -28.08 -1.10
C LYS A 210 -4.28 -28.94 0.15
N ASN A 211 -4.58 -28.32 1.29
CA ASN A 211 -4.86 -29.05 2.53
C ASN A 211 -6.12 -29.92 2.43
N LYS A 212 -7.18 -29.42 1.77
CA LYS A 212 -8.41 -30.21 1.52
C LYS A 212 -8.14 -31.42 0.62
N ILE A 213 -7.36 -31.25 -0.45
CA ILE A 213 -7.00 -32.37 -1.36
C ILE A 213 -6.17 -33.41 -0.61
N LYS A 214 -5.13 -32.98 0.13
CA LYS A 214 -4.29 -33.90 0.92
C LYS A 214 -5.12 -34.70 1.93
N LYS A 215 -6.08 -34.07 2.61
CA LYS A 215 -6.97 -34.75 3.57
C LYS A 215 -7.86 -35.81 2.90
N ARG A 216 -8.31 -35.59 1.66
CA ARG A 216 -9.11 -36.56 0.89
C ARG A 216 -8.32 -37.75 0.36
N MET A 217 -6.99 -37.63 0.26
CA MET A 217 -6.10 -38.68 -0.24
C MET A 217 -5.48 -39.54 0.87
N LEU A 218 -5.75 -39.21 2.14
CA LEU A 218 -5.35 -40.06 3.26
C LEU A 218 -6.38 -41.21 3.39
N PRO A 219 -5.92 -42.48 3.45
CA PRO A 219 -6.79 -43.64 3.64
C PRO A 219 -7.49 -43.64 5.01
#